data_AF-A0A2H1L0H8-F1
#
_entry.id   AF-A0A2H1L0H8-F1
#
_cell.length_a   1.000
_cell.length_b   1.000
_cell.length_c   1.000
_cell.angle_alpha   90.00
_cell.angle_beta   90.00
_cell.angle_gamma   90.00
#
_symmetry.space_group_name_H-M   'P 1'
#
loop_
_entity.id
_entity.type
_entity.pdbx_description
1 polymer ?
#
loop_
_entity_poly.entity_id
_entity_poly.type
_entity_poly.pdbx_seq_one_letter_code
_entity_poly.pdbx_strand_id
1 'polypeptide(L)'
;DVELDPVSEENSVTDVLGKVGAGQADAGIVYVTDIARGDGKVEQVDLDGADKVINKYPAATVKASENQEQADAFVKFLGSDTAQKLLRDAGFAAV
;
A
#
# COMPACT_ATOMS: atom_id res chain seq x y z
N ASP A 1 7.15 22.04 11.75
CA ASP A 1 5.87 21.32 11.80
C ASP A 1 4.88 21.94 10.83
N VAL A 2 4.05 21.10 10.21
CA VAL A 2 2.94 21.53 9.34
C VAL A 2 1.66 21.25 10.10
N GLU A 3 0.83 22.28 10.30
CA GLU A 3 -0.51 22.14 10.88
C GLU A 3 -1.50 21.80 9.75
N LEU A 4 -2.31 20.76 9.95
CA LEU A 4 -3.27 20.27 8.97
C LEU A 4 -4.70 20.60 9.43
N ASP A 5 -5.52 21.13 8.52
CA ASP A 5 -6.96 21.33 8.71
C ASP A 5 -7.73 20.51 7.65
N PRO A 6 -7.89 19.19 7.86
CA PRO A 6 -8.50 18.33 6.86
C PRO A 6 -10.01 18.58 6.76
N VAL A 7 -10.52 18.68 5.53
CA VAL A 7 -11.97 18.75 5.25
C VAL A 7 -12.71 17.51 5.78
N SER A 8 -12.04 16.34 5.80
CA SER A 8 -12.52 15.12 6.46
C SER A 8 -11.38 14.09 6.64
N GLU A 9 -11.55 13.17 7.58
CA GLU A 9 -10.67 12.02 7.79
C GLU A 9 -11.44 10.71 7.53
N GLU A 10 -11.04 9.97 6.51
CA GLU A 10 -11.71 8.72 6.13
C GLU A 10 -11.08 7.50 6.79
N ASN A 11 -11.91 6.50 7.07
CA ASN A 11 -11.45 5.22 7.63
C ASN A 11 -10.88 4.26 6.58
N SER A 12 -11.08 4.56 5.29
CA SER A 12 -10.65 3.71 4.17
C SER A 12 -10.13 4.55 3.01
N VAL A 13 -9.03 4.11 2.40
CA VAL A 13 -8.45 4.73 1.20
C VAL A 13 -9.41 4.73 0.01
N THR A 14 -10.36 3.78 -0.06
CA THR A 14 -11.42 3.77 -1.09
C THR A 14 -12.33 4.99 -0.95
N ASP A 15 -12.66 5.38 0.28
CA ASP A 15 -13.54 6.53 0.55
C ASP A 15 -12.82 7.84 0.23
N VAL A 16 -11.50 7.90 0.50
CA VAL A 16 -10.64 9.03 0.09
C VAL A 16 -10.68 9.21 -1.43
N LEU A 17 -10.45 8.13 -2.20
CA LEU A 17 -10.50 8.17 -3.67
C LEU A 17 -11.87 8.62 -4.19
N GLY A 18 -12.95 8.14 -3.56
CA GLY A 18 -14.32 8.52 -3.91
C GLY A 18 -14.59 10.01 -3.70
N LYS A 19 -14.15 10.58 -2.57
CA LYS A 19 -14.32 12.01 -2.26
C LYS A 19 -13.52 12.93 -3.17
N VAL A 20 -12.25 12.59 -3.42
CA VAL A 20 -11.41 13.36 -4.35
C VAL A 20 -11.97 13.28 -5.77
N GLY A 21 -12.34 12.08 -6.24
CA GLY A 21 -12.94 11.90 -7.57
C GLY A 21 -14.32 12.57 -7.73
N ALA A 22 -15.03 12.83 -6.63
CA ALA A 22 -16.28 13.58 -6.62
C ALA A 22 -16.10 15.10 -6.40
N GLY A 23 -14.87 15.58 -6.23
CA GLY A 23 -14.55 16.99 -5.97
C GLY A 23 -14.94 17.49 -4.58
N GLN A 24 -15.14 16.58 -3.61
CA GLN A 24 -15.46 16.93 -2.23
C GLN A 24 -14.22 17.27 -1.39
N ALA A 25 -13.03 16.90 -1.90
CA ALA A 25 -11.73 17.25 -1.36
C ALA A 25 -10.76 17.49 -2.52
N ASP A 26 -9.81 18.42 -2.35
CA ASP A 26 -8.83 18.74 -3.38
C ASP A 26 -7.71 17.70 -3.48
N ALA A 27 -7.38 17.03 -2.37
CA ALA A 27 -6.36 15.99 -2.29
C ALA A 27 -6.63 15.02 -1.13
N GLY A 28 -6.00 13.84 -1.18
CA GLY A 28 -6.06 12.84 -0.11
C GLY A 28 -4.82 11.96 -0.08
N ILE A 29 -4.44 11.48 1.10
CA ILE A 29 -3.29 10.59 1.27
C ILE A 29 -3.77 9.14 1.15
N VAL A 30 -3.24 8.42 0.17
CA VAL A 30 -3.55 7.01 -0.10
C VAL A 30 -2.27 6.22 -0.38
N TYR A 31 -2.36 4.90 -0.41
CA TYR A 31 -1.26 4.07 -0.87
C TYR A 31 -1.14 4.11 -2.40
N VAL A 32 0.09 4.06 -2.92
CA VAL A 32 0.37 4.01 -4.36
C VAL A 32 -0.38 2.85 -5.04
N THR A 33 -0.51 1.71 -4.36
CA THR A 33 -1.24 0.53 -4.83
C THR A 33 -2.75 0.75 -5.02
N ASP A 34 -3.32 1.75 -4.35
CA ASP A 34 -4.76 2.06 -4.44
C ASP A 34 -5.09 3.08 -5.52
N ILE A 35 -4.09 3.81 -6.03
CA ILE A 35 -4.28 4.75 -7.15
C ILE A 35 -4.82 4.01 -8.39
N ALA A 36 -4.37 2.77 -8.62
CA ALA A 36 -4.89 1.92 -9.70
C ALA A 36 -6.41 1.66 -9.62
N ARG A 37 -7.02 1.81 -8.43
CA ARG A 37 -8.47 1.64 -8.21
C ARG A 37 -9.27 2.93 -8.43
N GLY A 38 -8.60 4.07 -8.63
CA GLY A 38 -9.25 5.37 -8.83
C GLY A 38 -9.85 5.59 -10.23
N ASP A 39 -9.85 4.58 -11.10
CA ASP A 39 -10.38 4.61 -12.47
C ASP A 39 -9.91 5.83 -13.31
N GLY A 40 -8.72 6.36 -13.04
CA GLY A 40 -8.16 7.53 -13.73
C GLY A 40 -8.88 8.86 -13.43
N LYS A 41 -9.76 8.90 -12.43
CA LYS A 41 -10.47 10.13 -12.00
C LYS A 41 -9.67 10.99 -11.02
N VAL A 42 -8.54 10.49 -10.57
CA VAL A 42 -7.63 11.17 -9.64
C VAL A 42 -6.23 11.19 -10.23
N GLU A 43 -5.51 12.28 -10.02
CA GLU A 43 -4.12 12.43 -10.43
C GLU A 43 -3.20 12.08 -9.26
N GLN A 44 -2.12 11.35 -9.54
CA GLN A 44 -1.06 11.10 -8.56
C GLN A 44 -0.13 12.32 -8.52
N VAL A 45 0.12 12.84 -7.32
CA VAL A 45 1.14 13.86 -7.08
C VAL A 45 2.31 13.21 -6.35
N ASP A 46 3.51 13.31 -6.94
CA ASP A 46 4.73 12.83 -6.29
C ASP A 46 5.09 13.74 -5.10
N LEU A 47 5.36 13.12 -3.96
CA LEU A 47 5.73 13.81 -2.73
C LEU A 47 7.21 13.53 -2.41
N ASP A 48 8.02 14.59 -2.39
CA ASP A 48 9.44 14.50 -2.03
C ASP A 48 9.60 13.88 -0.64
N GLY A 49 10.36 12.77 -0.56
CA GLY A 49 10.57 12.03 0.68
C GLY A 49 9.54 10.95 0.99
N ALA A 50 8.52 10.74 0.15
CA ALA A 50 7.61 9.59 0.27
C ALA A 50 8.35 8.25 0.16
N ASP A 51 9.44 8.22 -0.61
CA ASP A 51 10.37 7.10 -0.73
C ASP A 51 11.09 6.74 0.58
N LYS A 52 11.14 7.68 1.53
CA LYS A 52 11.76 7.49 2.85
C LYS A 52 10.79 6.90 3.88
N VAL A 53 9.49 6.96 3.61
CA VAL A 53 8.44 6.38 4.45
C VAL A 53 8.14 4.96 3.97
N ILE A 54 9.10 4.07 4.21
CA ILE A 54 9.02 2.67 3.74
C ILE A 54 8.20 1.85 4.74
N ASN A 55 7.00 1.43 4.31
CA ASN A 55 6.18 0.50 5.06
C ASN A 55 6.82 -0.89 5.10
N LYS A 56 6.99 -1.46 6.29
CA LYS A 56 7.56 -2.79 6.49
C LYS A 56 6.45 -3.82 6.66
N TYR A 57 6.46 -4.85 5.81
CA TYR A 57 5.49 -5.96 5.83
C TYR A 57 6.20 -7.27 6.19
N PRO A 58 6.47 -7.54 7.48
CA PRO A 58 7.10 -8.79 7.88
C PRO A 58 6.17 -9.99 7.65
N ALA A 59 6.74 -11.11 7.24
CA ALA A 59 6.05 -12.40 7.13
C ALA A 59 6.76 -13.44 8.01
N ALA A 60 6.00 -14.25 8.73
CA ALA A 60 6.52 -15.30 9.59
C ALA A 60 5.55 -16.48 9.65
N THR A 61 6.08 -17.66 9.95
CA THR A 61 5.25 -18.85 10.15
C THR A 61 4.67 -18.90 11.55
N VAL A 62 3.42 -19.38 11.65
CA VAL A 62 2.73 -19.55 12.92
C VAL A 62 3.13 -20.90 13.52
N LYS A 63 3.69 -20.90 14.73
CA LYS A 63 4.20 -22.12 15.40
C LYS A 63 3.16 -23.23 15.59
N ALA A 64 1.88 -22.88 15.65
CA ALA A 64 0.77 -23.81 15.80
C ALA A 64 0.20 -24.29 14.47
N SER A 65 0.85 -23.99 13.34
CA SER A 65 0.39 -24.41 12.01
C SER A 65 0.42 -25.92 11.88
N GLU A 66 -0.68 -26.51 11.44
CA GLU A 66 -0.74 -27.93 11.05
C GLU A 66 0.01 -28.20 9.73
N ASN A 67 0.38 -27.14 9.00
CA ASN A 67 1.05 -27.17 7.71
C ASN A 67 2.40 -26.42 7.79
N GLN A 68 3.27 -26.85 8.71
CA GLN A 68 4.51 -26.13 9.03
C GLN A 68 5.45 -26.03 7.82
N GLU A 69 5.64 -27.14 7.10
CA GLU A 69 6.54 -27.19 5.95
C GLU A 69 6.08 -26.27 4.80
N GLN A 70 4.78 -26.26 4.51
CA GLN A 70 4.21 -25.39 3.48
C GLN A 70 4.28 -23.92 3.88
N ALA A 71 4.04 -23.61 5.16
CA ALA A 71 4.17 -22.25 5.67
C ALA A 71 5.62 -21.75 5.55
N ASP A 72 6.60 -22.57 5.91
CA ASP A 72 8.02 -22.20 5.84
C ASP A 72 8.45 -22.04 4.37
N ALA A 73 7.98 -22.92 3.49
CA ALA A 73 8.21 -22.82 2.05
C ALA A 73 7.60 -21.53 1.46
N PHE A 74 6.41 -21.14 1.90
CA PHE A 74 5.76 -19.91 1.45
C PHE A 74 6.51 -18.66 1.92
N VAL A 75 6.88 -18.58 3.20
CA VAL A 75 7.68 -17.45 3.71
C VAL A 75 9.01 -17.33 2.98
N LYS A 76 9.66 -18.47 2.68
CA LYS A 76 10.88 -18.49 1.86
C LYS A 76 10.62 -18.03 0.42
N PHE A 77 9.50 -18.45 -0.18
CA PHE A 77 9.12 -18.05 -1.53
C PHE A 77 8.93 -16.54 -1.65
N LEU A 78 8.36 -15.87 -0.65
CA LEU A 78 8.20 -14.40 -0.64
C LEU A 78 9.52 -13.65 -0.80
N GLY A 79 10.65 -14.24 -0.40
CA GLY A 79 12.00 -13.68 -0.58
C GLY A 79 12.66 -14.01 -1.92
N SER A 80 12.03 -14.80 -2.80
CA SER A 80 12.59 -15.16 -4.10
C SER A 80 12.46 -14.03 -5.14
N ASP A 81 13.33 -14.03 -6.14
CA ASP A 81 13.28 -13.06 -7.26
C ASP A 81 11.91 -13.03 -7.94
N THR A 82 11.27 -14.20 -8.10
CA THR A 82 9.93 -14.33 -8.69
C THR A 82 8.88 -13.59 -7.85
N ALA A 83 8.84 -13.83 -6.54
CA ALA A 83 7.89 -13.16 -5.66
C ALA A 83 8.16 -11.66 -5.55
N GLN A 84 9.44 -11.27 -5.45
CA GLN A 84 9.85 -9.87 -5.42
C GLN A 84 9.44 -9.13 -6.69
N LYS A 85 9.53 -9.76 -7.86
CA LYS A 85 9.03 -9.19 -9.12
C LYS A 85 7.51 -8.98 -9.08
N LEU A 86 6.75 -10.00 -8.67
CA LEU A 86 5.29 -9.90 -8.56
C LEU A 86 4.86 -8.77 -7.61
N LEU A 87 5.55 -8.63 -6.47
CA LEU A 87 5.29 -7.57 -5.50
C LEU A 87 5.58 -6.18 -6.08
N ARG A 88 6.71 -6.01 -6.79
CA ARG A 88 7.05 -4.75 -7.47
C ARG A 88 6.04 -4.38 -8.55
N ASP A 89 5.64 -5.35 -9.38
CA ASP A 89 4.63 -5.15 -10.42
C ASP A 89 3.27 -4.74 -9.82
N ALA A 90 2.98 -5.18 -8.59
CA ALA A 90 1.80 -4.78 -7.82
C ALA A 90 1.97 -3.47 -7.03
N GLY A 91 3.12 -2.79 -7.12
CA GLY A 91 3.40 -1.50 -6.48
C GLY A 91 3.98 -1.59 -5.06
N PHE A 92 4.39 -2.77 -4.59
CA PHE A 92 5.13 -2.91 -3.33
C PHE A 92 6.62 -2.63 -3.56
N ALA A 93 7.19 -1.73 -2.75
CA ALA A 93 8.63 -1.54 -2.72
C ALA A 93 9.31 -2.77 -2.08
N ALA A 94 10.34 -3.30 -2.73
CA ALA A 94 11.18 -4.34 -2.13
C ALA A 94 11.98 -3.75 -0.96
N VAL A 95 12.15 -4.55 0.09
CA VAL A 95 13.01 -4.23 1.24
C VAL A 95 14.47 -4.51 0.91
#